data_AF-A0A811KQ39-F1
#
_entry.id   AF-A0A811KQ39-F1
#
_cell.length_a   1.000
_cell.length_b   1.000
_cell.length_c   1.000
_cell.angle_alpha   90.00
_cell.angle_beta   90.00
_cell.angle_gamma   90.00
#
_symmetry.space_group_name_H-M   'P 1'
#
loop_
_entity.id
_entity.type
_entity.pdbx_description
1 polymer ?
#
loop_
_entity_poly.entity_id
_entity_poly.type
_entity_poly.pdbx_seq_one_letter_code
_entity_poly.pdbx_strand_id
1 'polypeptide(L)'
;MFKVISFATFIILAVNVIAENHEATINVHQDASRMQVRPMNHANLPHMAVRRETPKRKKADSNVCSFNDMDYKLQFFFNSKTNRVHFDLTYSNFPQHYDLWTGVAFGKSMFGLDAVIVRVLGGRIIVSDEFTRGYGPSMADLVQDVKMVGGSIQNGVLRVQFTKPVETGQQGYDASLAGCTTWQFITGLSLASPNHVSKHTRFPIRQEVCLDRCTQ
;
A
#
# COMPACT_ATOMS: atom_id res chain seq x y z
N MET A 1 19.25 73.53 11.48
CA MET A 1 19.50 72.58 10.38
C MET A 1 19.58 71.17 10.97
N PHE A 2 18.47 70.44 10.96
CA PHE A 2 18.38 69.09 11.55
C PHE A 2 18.56 68.02 10.46
N LYS A 3 19.43 67.04 10.75
CA LYS A 3 19.77 65.90 9.89
C LYS A 3 18.56 64.98 9.70
N VAL A 4 18.24 64.65 8.45
CA VAL A 4 17.26 63.62 8.08
C VAL A 4 17.95 62.26 8.20
N ILE A 5 17.44 61.40 9.09
CA ILE A 5 17.86 60.01 9.25
C ILE A 5 17.05 59.17 8.26
N SER A 6 17.75 58.55 7.31
CA SER A 6 17.18 57.62 6.34
C SER A 6 16.91 56.27 7.00
N PHE A 7 15.64 55.88 7.11
CA PHE A 7 15.24 54.54 7.52
C PHE A 7 15.14 53.64 6.29
N ALA A 8 16.12 52.75 6.11
CA ALA A 8 16.04 51.66 5.15
C ALA A 8 15.07 50.60 5.68
N THR A 9 13.90 50.49 5.05
CA THR A 9 12.93 49.44 5.33
C THR A 9 13.35 48.17 4.60
N PHE A 10 13.73 47.13 5.36
CA PHE A 10 13.98 45.79 4.82
C PHE A 10 12.64 45.15 4.42
N ILE A 11 12.44 44.96 3.12
CA ILE A 11 11.37 44.12 2.59
C ILE A 11 11.80 42.66 2.77
N ILE A 12 11.16 41.95 3.69
CA ILE A 12 11.29 40.50 3.83
C ILE A 12 10.53 39.87 2.66
N LEU A 13 11.27 39.31 1.70
CA LEU A 13 10.71 38.40 0.70
C LEU A 13 10.23 37.14 1.43
N ALA A 14 8.92 36.98 1.53
CA ALA A 14 8.32 35.69 1.84
C ALA A 14 8.59 34.75 0.67
N VAL A 15 9.51 33.80 0.86
CA VAL A 15 9.68 32.68 -0.06
C VAL A 15 8.54 31.71 0.22
N ASN A 16 7.57 31.69 -0.69
CA ASN A 16 6.55 30.65 -0.75
C ASN A 16 7.24 29.32 -1.07
N VAL A 17 7.44 28.49 -0.06
CA VAL A 17 7.74 27.06 -0.25
C VAL A 17 6.40 26.36 -0.45
N ILE A 18 6.01 26.19 -1.71
CA ILE A 18 4.92 25.29 -2.08
C ILE A 18 5.50 23.89 -1.96
N ALA A 19 5.20 23.19 -0.87
CA ALA A 19 5.45 21.76 -0.77
C ALA A 19 4.48 21.04 -1.73
N GLU A 20 5.01 20.49 -2.81
CA GLU A 20 4.29 19.59 -3.69
C GLU A 20 4.05 18.27 -2.94
N ASN A 21 2.85 18.13 -2.37
CA ASN A 21 2.37 16.86 -1.83
C ASN A 21 2.18 15.89 -3.01
N HIS A 22 3.12 14.98 -3.20
CA HIS A 22 2.96 13.87 -4.14
C HIS A 22 2.06 12.78 -3.53
N GLU A 23 0.76 13.05 -3.46
CA GLU A 23 -0.26 12.02 -3.24
C GLU A 23 -0.41 11.20 -4.54
N ALA A 24 -0.05 9.92 -4.49
CA ALA A 24 -0.26 9.01 -5.62
C ALA A 24 -1.77 8.67 -5.70
N THR A 25 -2.49 9.33 -6.59
CA THR A 25 -3.92 9.07 -6.84
C THR A 25 -4.07 8.36 -8.19
N ILE A 26 -4.75 7.20 -8.23
CA ILE A 26 -5.11 6.54 -9.49
C ILE A 26 -6.64 6.55 -9.63
N ASN A 27 -7.12 7.14 -10.73
CA ASN A 27 -8.53 7.10 -11.12
C ASN A 27 -8.84 5.78 -11.81
N VAL A 28 -9.83 5.03 -11.31
CA VAL A 28 -10.27 3.76 -11.92
C VAL A 28 -11.33 4.05 -12.98
N HIS A 29 -10.99 3.83 -14.26
CA HIS A 29 -11.96 3.86 -15.36
C HIS A 29 -12.41 2.42 -15.66
N GLN A 30 -13.73 2.17 -15.61
CA GLN A 30 -14.33 0.91 -16.05
C GLN A 30 -14.56 0.98 -17.56
N ASP A 31 -14.01 0.03 -18.31
CA ASP A 31 -14.42 -0.16 -19.70
C ASP A 31 -14.63 -1.64 -19.99
N ALA A 32 -15.88 -2.00 -20.27
CA ALA A 32 -16.32 -3.36 -20.56
C ALA A 32 -16.73 -3.43 -22.04
N SER A 33 -15.81 -3.83 -22.91
CA SER A 33 -16.11 -4.11 -24.31
C SER A 33 -16.21 -5.60 -24.59
N ARG A 34 -17.43 -6.02 -24.96
CA ARG A 34 -17.86 -7.37 -25.31
C ARG A 34 -17.46 -7.67 -26.77
N MET A 35 -16.49 -8.57 -26.96
CA MET A 35 -16.09 -9.02 -28.31
C MET A 35 -17.04 -10.13 -28.79
N GLN A 36 -17.76 -9.88 -29.89
CA GLN A 36 -18.57 -10.89 -30.59
C GLN A 36 -17.68 -11.69 -31.55
N VAL A 37 -17.72 -13.03 -31.44
CA VAL A 37 -17.03 -13.96 -32.35
C VAL A 37 -18.03 -14.43 -33.42
N ARG A 38 -17.68 -14.27 -34.70
CA ARG A 38 -18.42 -14.85 -35.83
C ARG A 38 -17.98 -16.30 -36.07
N PRO A 39 -18.88 -17.21 -36.46
CA PRO A 39 -18.49 -18.58 -36.79
C PRO A 39 -17.85 -18.64 -38.19
N MET A 40 -16.73 -19.36 -38.32
CA MET A 40 -16.17 -19.78 -39.61
C MET A 40 -16.50 -21.25 -39.88
N ASN A 41 -16.86 -21.53 -41.13
CA ASN A 41 -17.21 -22.84 -41.65
C ASN A 41 -15.99 -23.79 -41.67
N HIS A 42 -16.21 -25.02 -41.23
CA HIS A 42 -15.26 -26.13 -41.32
C HIS A 42 -15.25 -26.73 -42.74
N ALA A 43 -14.07 -26.78 -43.36
CA ALA A 43 -13.78 -27.74 -44.41
C ALA A 43 -12.28 -28.12 -44.41
N ASN A 44 -12.04 -29.42 -44.16
CA ASN A 44 -10.90 -30.25 -44.58
C ASN A 44 -9.47 -29.73 -44.37
N LEU A 45 -8.81 -30.24 -43.32
CA LEU A 45 -7.35 -30.38 -43.24
C LEU A 45 -6.97 -31.78 -42.71
N PRO A 46 -5.89 -32.39 -43.23
CA PRO A 46 -5.52 -33.76 -42.92
C PRO A 46 -4.98 -33.92 -41.50
N HIS A 47 -5.29 -35.07 -40.90
CA HIS A 47 -4.85 -35.49 -39.56
C HIS A 47 -3.33 -35.73 -39.53
N MET A 48 -2.55 -34.68 -39.23
CA MET A 48 -1.21 -34.84 -38.65
C MET A 48 -1.35 -34.74 -37.13
N ALA A 49 -1.04 -35.82 -36.43
CA ALA A 49 -1.00 -35.86 -34.97
C ALA A 49 0.18 -35.00 -34.47
N VAL A 50 -0.06 -33.70 -34.29
CA VAL A 50 0.83 -32.82 -33.54
C VAL A 50 0.77 -33.26 -32.09
N ARG A 51 1.82 -33.92 -31.61
CA ARG A 51 2.02 -34.23 -30.20
C ARG A 51 2.14 -32.89 -29.45
N ARG A 52 1.03 -32.42 -28.89
CA ARG A 52 1.03 -31.25 -28.00
C ARG A 52 1.75 -31.67 -26.73
N GLU A 53 3.05 -31.42 -26.66
CA GLU A 53 3.72 -31.31 -25.38
C GLU A 53 3.10 -30.11 -24.66
N THR A 54 2.18 -30.38 -23.73
CA THR A 54 1.70 -29.37 -22.80
C THR A 54 2.94 -28.79 -22.12
N PRO A 55 3.19 -27.46 -22.21
CA PRO A 55 4.20 -26.85 -21.39
C PRO A 55 3.86 -27.22 -19.95
N LYS A 56 4.71 -28.02 -19.30
CA LYS A 56 4.62 -28.20 -17.85
C LYS A 56 4.68 -26.80 -17.29
N ARG A 57 3.55 -26.30 -16.81
CA ARG A 57 3.43 -25.01 -16.14
C ARG A 57 4.48 -25.07 -15.04
N LYS A 58 5.61 -24.35 -15.20
CA LYS A 58 6.58 -24.20 -14.12
C LYS A 58 5.77 -23.72 -12.94
N LYS A 59 5.67 -24.55 -11.89
CA LYS A 59 5.12 -24.14 -10.61
C LYS A 59 5.93 -22.92 -10.23
N ALA A 60 5.31 -21.75 -10.23
CA ALA A 60 5.99 -20.55 -9.79
C ALA A 60 6.31 -20.79 -8.32
N ASP A 61 7.60 -20.99 -8.02
CA ASP A 61 8.11 -20.88 -6.65
C ASP A 61 7.90 -19.43 -6.25
N SER A 62 6.72 -19.14 -5.70
CA SER A 62 6.46 -17.85 -5.12
C SER A 62 6.59 -18.04 -3.62
N ASN A 63 7.72 -17.59 -3.05
CA ASN A 63 7.95 -17.39 -1.61
C ASN A 63 7.01 -16.30 -1.07
N VAL A 64 5.70 -16.51 -1.25
CA VAL A 64 4.64 -15.58 -0.88
C VAL A 64 4.12 -16.03 0.47
N CYS A 65 4.38 -15.21 1.47
CA CYS A 65 3.75 -15.32 2.77
C CYS A 65 2.31 -14.78 2.70
N SER A 66 1.47 -15.19 3.65
CA SER A 66 0.17 -14.57 3.85
C SER A 66 -0.22 -14.51 5.32
N PHE A 67 -0.94 -13.45 5.66
CA PHE A 67 -1.70 -13.32 6.89
C PHE A 67 -3.18 -13.17 6.53
N ASN A 68 -4.06 -13.83 7.28
CA ASN A 68 -5.50 -13.79 7.05
C ASN A 68 -6.22 -13.71 8.41
N ASP A 69 -7.17 -12.79 8.54
CA ASP A 69 -8.07 -12.67 9.69
C ASP A 69 -9.41 -12.13 9.21
N MET A 70 -10.45 -12.96 9.29
CA MET A 70 -11.79 -12.66 8.79
C MET A 70 -11.77 -12.16 7.32
N ASP A 71 -12.14 -10.91 7.10
CA ASP A 71 -12.19 -10.24 5.81
C ASP A 71 -10.82 -9.70 5.35
N TYR A 72 -9.87 -9.52 6.27
CA TYR A 72 -8.55 -8.97 5.98
C TYR A 72 -7.59 -10.08 5.53
N LYS A 73 -6.91 -9.84 4.42
CA LYS A 73 -5.79 -10.66 3.93
C LYS A 73 -4.65 -9.77 3.49
N LEU A 74 -3.44 -10.09 3.92
CA LEU A 74 -2.21 -9.49 3.40
C LEU A 74 -1.31 -10.59 2.86
N GLN A 75 -1.06 -10.59 1.56
CA GLN A 75 -0.01 -11.41 0.96
C GLN A 75 1.23 -10.56 0.75
N PHE A 76 2.40 -11.15 0.96
CA PHE A 76 3.64 -10.43 0.78
C PHE A 76 4.79 -11.33 0.36
N PHE A 77 5.72 -10.78 -0.39
CA PHE A 77 6.95 -11.47 -0.77
C PHE A 77 8.12 -10.49 -0.88
N PHE A 78 9.31 -10.98 -0.57
CA PHE A 78 10.54 -10.22 -0.72
C PHE A 78 11.11 -10.37 -2.14
N ASN A 79 11.38 -9.25 -2.80
CA ASN A 79 12.10 -9.20 -4.06
C ASN A 79 13.55 -8.78 -3.81
N SER A 80 14.45 -9.76 -3.86
CA SER A 80 15.89 -9.55 -3.63
C SER A 80 16.58 -8.69 -4.68
N LYS A 81 16.04 -8.58 -5.90
CA LYS A 81 16.63 -7.75 -6.96
C LYS A 81 16.41 -6.27 -6.73
N THR A 82 15.24 -5.91 -6.16
CA THR A 82 14.88 -4.52 -5.89
C THR A 82 15.06 -4.14 -4.43
N ASN A 83 15.38 -5.11 -3.56
CA ASN A 83 15.39 -4.98 -2.12
C ASN A 83 14.08 -4.39 -1.54
N ARG A 84 12.94 -4.86 -2.07
CA ARG A 84 11.60 -4.39 -1.65
C ARG A 84 10.70 -5.56 -1.30
N VAL A 85 9.83 -5.34 -0.33
CA VAL A 85 8.70 -6.20 -0.05
C VAL A 85 7.52 -5.71 -0.89
N HIS A 86 6.90 -6.64 -1.60
CA HIS A 86 5.65 -6.41 -2.32
C HIS A 86 4.50 -6.90 -1.46
N PHE A 87 3.45 -6.10 -1.35
CA PHE A 87 2.26 -6.38 -0.57
C PHE A 87 1.03 -6.39 -1.48
N ASP A 88 0.13 -7.33 -1.24
CA ASP A 88 -1.22 -7.38 -1.82
C ASP A 88 -2.21 -7.52 -0.66
N LEU A 89 -2.84 -6.39 -0.31
CA LEU A 89 -3.88 -6.31 0.69
C LEU A 89 -5.23 -6.52 0.03
N THR A 90 -6.00 -7.47 0.55
CA THR A 90 -7.41 -7.67 0.20
C THR A 90 -8.27 -7.51 1.44
N TYR A 91 -9.35 -6.74 1.33
CA TYR A 91 -10.41 -6.67 2.33
C TYR A 91 -11.72 -7.14 1.69
N SER A 92 -12.22 -8.29 2.14
CA SER A 92 -13.51 -8.84 1.72
C SER A 92 -14.65 -8.09 2.40
N ASN A 93 -15.82 -7.96 1.77
CA ASN A 93 -16.95 -7.23 2.36
C ASN A 93 -16.66 -5.77 2.76
N PHE A 94 -15.79 -5.08 2.00
CA PHE A 94 -15.47 -3.68 2.22
C PHE A 94 -16.74 -2.81 2.05
N PRO A 95 -17.16 -2.05 3.09
CA PRO A 95 -18.33 -1.20 3.02
C PRO A 95 -18.18 -0.11 1.96
N GLN A 96 -19.20 0.06 1.13
CA GLN A 96 -19.25 1.17 0.18
C GLN A 96 -19.78 2.43 0.88
N HIS A 97 -19.40 3.61 0.39
CA HIS A 97 -19.86 4.93 0.86
C HIS A 97 -19.37 5.39 2.23
N TYR A 98 -18.39 4.71 2.83
CA TYR A 98 -17.74 5.16 4.06
C TYR A 98 -16.28 5.52 3.80
N ASP A 99 -15.83 6.55 4.51
CA ASP A 99 -14.42 6.92 4.56
C ASP A 99 -13.74 6.09 5.65
N LEU A 100 -12.95 5.10 5.24
CA LEU A 100 -12.42 4.06 6.12
C LEU A 100 -10.92 3.86 5.93
N TRP A 101 -10.27 3.32 6.95
CA TRP A 101 -8.87 2.89 6.88
C TRP A 101 -8.63 1.51 7.49
N THR A 102 -7.57 0.89 7.02
CA THR A 102 -6.90 -0.32 7.53
C THR A 102 -5.40 -0.18 7.24
N GLY A 103 -4.59 -1.18 7.58
CA GLY A 103 -3.17 -1.13 7.27
C GLY A 103 -2.37 -2.29 7.84
N VAL A 104 -1.06 -2.10 7.80
CA VAL A 104 -0.07 -2.96 8.45
C VAL A 104 0.99 -2.04 9.06
N ALA A 105 1.47 -2.39 10.24
CA ALA A 105 2.54 -1.67 10.91
C ALA A 105 3.68 -2.60 11.32
N PHE A 106 4.87 -2.04 11.48
CA PHE A 106 6.12 -2.72 11.72
C PHE A 106 6.73 -2.18 13.01
N GLY A 107 7.02 -3.10 13.94
CA GLY A 107 7.51 -2.78 15.27
C GLY A 107 6.66 -3.36 16.39
N LYS A 108 7.19 -3.25 17.61
CA LYS A 108 6.68 -4.01 18.78
C LYS A 108 5.54 -3.31 19.52
N SER A 109 5.43 -1.99 19.45
CA SER A 109 4.46 -1.21 20.21
C SER A 109 4.16 0.12 19.53
N MET A 110 3.05 0.78 19.86
CA MET A 110 2.70 2.12 19.35
C MET A 110 3.74 3.21 19.63
N PHE A 111 4.76 2.95 20.45
CA PHE A 111 5.94 3.80 20.52
C PHE A 111 6.91 3.40 19.40
N GLY A 112 6.92 4.17 18.31
CA GLY A 112 7.82 3.96 17.17
C GLY A 112 7.37 2.87 16.21
N LEU A 113 6.07 2.80 15.87
CA LEU A 113 5.67 2.00 14.70
C LEU A 113 5.91 2.79 13.44
N ASP A 114 6.42 2.08 12.44
CA ASP A 114 6.34 2.40 11.02
C ASP A 114 5.07 1.73 10.47
N ALA A 115 4.23 2.44 9.75
CA ALA A 115 2.88 2.01 9.40
C ALA A 115 2.51 2.39 7.97
N VAL A 116 2.09 1.38 7.20
CA VAL A 116 1.43 1.60 5.93
C VAL A 116 -0.07 1.70 6.16
N ILE A 117 -0.62 2.89 5.91
CA ILE A 117 -2.05 3.17 6.07
C ILE A 117 -2.72 3.16 4.70
N VAL A 118 -3.79 2.37 4.59
CA VAL A 118 -4.65 2.32 3.41
C VAL A 118 -5.96 3.01 3.77
N ARG A 119 -6.23 4.15 3.15
CA ARG A 119 -7.50 4.88 3.26
C ARG A 119 -8.33 4.66 2.01
N VAL A 120 -9.64 4.64 2.20
CA VAL A 120 -10.61 4.88 1.13
C VAL A 120 -11.36 6.14 1.50
N LEU A 121 -11.22 7.20 0.70
CA LEU A 121 -11.87 8.49 0.91
C LEU A 121 -12.69 8.85 -0.33
N GLY A 122 -14.00 9.00 -0.20
CA GLY A 122 -14.89 9.28 -1.33
C GLY A 122 -14.75 8.25 -2.47
N GLY A 123 -14.46 6.99 -2.14
CA GLY A 123 -14.20 5.91 -3.10
C GLY A 123 -12.79 5.90 -3.71
N ARG A 124 -11.91 6.82 -3.35
CA ARG A 124 -10.50 6.84 -3.79
C ARG A 124 -9.61 6.13 -2.78
N ILE A 125 -8.74 5.27 -3.28
CA ILE A 125 -7.74 4.59 -2.46
C ILE A 125 -6.51 5.48 -2.33
N ILE A 126 -6.05 5.69 -1.10
CA ILE A 126 -4.82 6.40 -0.77
C ILE A 126 -3.98 5.47 0.10
N VAL A 127 -2.69 5.35 -0.22
CA VAL A 127 -1.72 4.60 0.57
C VAL A 127 -0.66 5.58 1.04
N SER A 128 -0.42 5.63 2.35
CA SER A 128 0.59 6.48 2.95
C SER A 128 1.51 5.71 3.89
N ASP A 129 2.73 6.20 3.96
CA ASP A 129 3.76 5.83 4.91
C ASP A 129 3.66 6.77 6.12
N GLU A 130 3.45 6.18 7.29
CA GLU A 130 3.18 6.91 8.52
C GLU A 130 3.89 6.26 9.69
N PHE A 131 4.00 6.99 10.80
CA PHE A 131 4.61 6.47 12.00
C PHE A 131 3.88 6.92 13.26
N THR A 132 4.12 6.23 14.38
CA THR A 132 3.54 6.57 15.68
C THR A 132 4.61 6.90 16.71
N ARG A 133 4.36 7.88 17.58
CA ARG A 133 5.25 8.26 18.71
C ARG A 133 4.71 7.86 20.09
N GLY A 134 3.65 7.06 20.13
CA GLY A 134 2.96 6.64 21.35
C GLY A 134 1.48 6.37 21.07
N TYR A 135 0.67 6.38 22.12
CA TYR A 135 -0.78 6.13 22.06
C TYR A 135 -1.59 7.33 21.51
N GLY A 136 -1.26 7.75 20.28
CA GLY A 136 -1.96 8.80 19.55
C GLY A 136 -2.22 8.39 18.09
N PRO A 137 -2.77 9.30 17.27
CA PRO A 137 -2.87 9.07 15.83
C PRO A 137 -1.48 8.93 15.21
N SER A 138 -1.41 8.19 14.09
CA SER A 138 -0.23 8.18 13.24
C SER A 138 -0.02 9.53 12.57
N MET A 139 1.22 9.78 12.16
CA MET A 139 1.64 10.98 11.44
C MET A 139 2.31 10.56 10.14
N ALA A 140 2.01 11.26 9.05
CA ALA A 140 2.69 11.02 7.79
C ALA A 140 4.20 11.20 7.92
N ASP A 141 4.98 10.27 7.34
CA ASP A 141 6.42 10.46 7.19
C ASP A 141 6.68 11.58 6.16
N LEU A 142 7.69 12.40 6.44
CA LEU A 142 8.18 13.42 5.52
C LEU A 142 8.78 12.79 4.25
N VAL A 143 9.28 11.56 4.34
CA VAL A 143 9.78 10.78 3.22
C VAL A 143 8.89 9.55 3.07
N GLN A 144 8.19 9.45 1.95
CA GLN A 144 7.33 8.31 1.66
C GLN A 144 8.15 7.19 1.00
N ASP A 145 8.51 6.16 1.76
CA ASP A 145 9.25 5.02 1.22
C ASP A 145 8.32 3.95 0.61
N VAL A 146 7.03 4.00 0.97
CA VAL A 146 5.94 3.20 0.42
C VAL A 146 5.50 3.71 -0.95
N LYS A 147 5.31 2.79 -1.90
CA LYS A 147 4.80 3.11 -3.24
C LYS A 147 3.59 2.25 -3.56
N MET A 148 2.45 2.90 -3.84
CA MET A 148 1.29 2.24 -4.40
C MET A 148 1.58 1.80 -5.84
N VAL A 149 1.28 0.53 -6.14
CA VAL A 149 1.42 -0.08 -7.47
C VAL A 149 0.07 -0.14 -8.18
N GLY A 150 -1.00 -0.41 -7.43
CA GLY A 150 -2.35 -0.49 -7.98
C GLY A 150 -3.40 -0.65 -6.89
N GLY A 151 -4.65 -0.40 -7.23
CA GLY A 151 -5.75 -0.59 -6.30
C GLY A 151 -7.10 -0.61 -7.01
N SER A 152 -8.07 -1.29 -6.40
CA SER A 152 -9.43 -1.39 -6.90
C SER A 152 -10.43 -1.62 -5.78
N ILE A 153 -11.64 -1.09 -5.94
CA ILE A 153 -12.81 -1.46 -5.14
C ILE A 153 -13.85 -1.99 -6.12
N GLN A 154 -14.13 -3.30 -6.07
CA GLN A 154 -15.08 -3.95 -6.97
C GLN A 154 -15.90 -4.98 -6.21
N ASN A 155 -17.22 -4.93 -6.35
CA ASN A 155 -18.15 -5.89 -5.72
C ASN A 155 -17.92 -6.08 -4.22
N GLY A 156 -17.66 -4.98 -3.50
CA GLY A 156 -17.39 -5.02 -2.06
C GLY A 156 -16.03 -5.63 -1.69
N VAL A 157 -15.08 -5.69 -2.62
CA VAL A 157 -13.72 -6.15 -2.35
C VAL A 157 -12.74 -5.01 -2.61
N LEU A 158 -12.05 -4.58 -1.56
CA LEU A 158 -10.89 -3.70 -1.66
C LEU A 158 -9.65 -4.54 -1.98
N ARG A 159 -8.90 -4.16 -3.01
CA ARG A 159 -7.56 -4.69 -3.30
C ARG A 159 -6.58 -3.54 -3.43
N VAL A 160 -5.44 -3.66 -2.76
CA VAL A 160 -4.38 -2.64 -2.80
C VAL A 160 -3.03 -3.31 -2.88
N GLN A 161 -2.26 -2.92 -3.87
CA GLN A 161 -0.89 -3.38 -4.09
C GLN A 161 0.07 -2.23 -3.82
N PHE A 162 1.06 -2.48 -2.98
CA PHE A 162 2.07 -1.49 -2.64
C PHE A 162 3.42 -2.16 -2.37
N THR A 163 4.47 -1.36 -2.28
CA THR A 163 5.83 -1.84 -1.99
C THR A 163 6.51 -0.97 -0.96
N LYS A 164 7.30 -1.58 -0.08
CA LYS A 164 8.18 -0.89 0.88
C LYS A 164 9.61 -1.47 0.77
N PRO A 165 10.68 -0.66 0.85
CA PRO A 165 12.04 -1.16 1.05
C PRO A 165 12.14 -2.10 2.26
N VAL A 166 13.12 -3.01 2.25
CA VAL A 166 13.43 -3.80 3.45
C VAL A 166 14.10 -2.95 4.51
N GLU A 167 14.91 -1.98 4.10
CA GLU A 167 15.60 -1.06 4.98
C GLU A 167 15.54 0.34 4.39
N THR A 168 15.43 1.32 5.27
CA THR A 168 15.61 2.73 4.98
C THR A 168 16.60 3.32 5.99
N GLY A 169 17.18 4.47 5.65
CA GLY A 169 18.16 5.14 6.50
C GLY A 169 17.55 5.99 7.63
N GLN A 170 16.22 5.99 7.81
CA GLN A 170 15.52 6.95 8.68
C GLN A 170 15.26 6.40 10.07
N GLN A 171 16.27 6.52 10.94
CA GLN A 171 16.17 6.07 12.32
C GLN A 171 15.01 6.75 13.08
N GLY A 172 14.19 5.93 13.72
CA GLY A 172 13.10 6.37 14.60
C GLY A 172 11.76 6.63 13.89
N TYR A 173 11.73 6.52 12.57
CA TYR A 173 10.52 6.63 11.76
C TYR A 173 10.22 5.32 11.04
N ASP A 174 11.25 4.74 10.44
CA ASP A 174 11.15 3.51 9.69
C ASP A 174 11.67 2.30 10.45
N ALA A 175 11.01 1.17 10.23
CA ALA A 175 11.42 -0.13 10.72
C ALA A 175 12.12 -0.92 9.60
N SER A 176 13.27 -1.50 9.92
CA SER A 176 13.81 -2.56 9.07
C SER A 176 12.88 -3.76 9.07
N LEU A 177 12.64 -4.33 7.88
CA LEU A 177 11.94 -5.59 7.67
C LEU A 177 12.91 -6.77 7.52
N ALA A 178 14.22 -6.54 7.67
CA ALA A 178 15.23 -7.58 7.50
C ALA A 178 15.12 -8.66 8.59
N GLY A 179 15.21 -9.93 8.17
CA GLY A 179 15.08 -11.08 9.07
C GLY A 179 13.66 -11.27 9.60
N CYS A 180 13.57 -11.68 10.88
CA CYS A 180 12.31 -11.88 11.58
C CYS A 180 11.93 -10.63 12.37
N THR A 181 10.84 -9.99 11.99
CA THR A 181 10.40 -8.72 12.56
C THR A 181 8.96 -8.80 13.04
N THR A 182 8.63 -8.03 14.08
CA THR A 182 7.27 -7.98 14.62
C THR A 182 6.40 -7.08 13.75
N TRP A 183 5.34 -7.64 13.19
CA TRP A 183 4.34 -6.91 12.42
C TRP A 183 3.05 -6.82 13.22
N GLN A 184 2.24 -5.80 12.92
CA GLN A 184 0.94 -5.55 13.49
C GLN A 184 -0.09 -5.38 12.37
N PHE A 185 -1.00 -6.33 12.24
CA PHE A 185 -2.04 -6.33 11.23
C PHE A 185 -3.29 -5.63 11.76
N ILE A 186 -3.74 -4.60 11.06
CA ILE A 186 -4.85 -3.74 11.50
C ILE A 186 -6.12 -4.21 10.79
N THR A 187 -6.67 -5.32 11.25
CA THR A 187 -7.68 -6.10 10.50
C THR A 187 -9.10 -5.53 10.60
N GLY A 188 -9.35 -4.64 11.57
CA GLY A 188 -10.61 -3.90 11.67
C GLY A 188 -10.58 -2.63 10.82
N LEU A 189 -11.72 -2.27 10.23
CA LEU A 189 -11.93 -0.98 9.60
C LEU A 189 -12.26 0.08 10.66
N SER A 190 -11.75 1.29 10.44
CA SER A 190 -11.99 2.47 11.27
C SER A 190 -12.22 3.69 10.40
N LEU A 191 -12.87 4.73 10.94
CA LEU A 191 -13.15 5.97 10.19
C LEU A 191 -11.86 6.71 9.81
N ALA A 192 -11.81 7.20 8.58
CA ALA A 192 -10.70 7.98 8.05
C ALA A 192 -11.15 9.38 7.64
N SER A 193 -10.20 10.30 7.63
CA SER A 193 -10.29 11.59 6.95
C SER A 193 -8.95 11.86 6.24
N PRO A 194 -8.85 12.93 5.42
CA PRO A 194 -7.64 13.20 4.63
C PRO A 194 -6.34 13.20 5.45
N ASN A 195 -6.35 13.86 6.60
CA ASN A 195 -5.15 14.07 7.42
C ASN A 195 -5.19 13.32 8.75
N HIS A 196 -6.17 12.45 8.95
CA HIS A 196 -6.36 11.80 10.24
C HIS A 196 -7.01 10.42 10.09
N VAL A 197 -6.58 9.49 10.93
CA VAL A 197 -7.21 8.19 11.11
C VAL A 197 -7.73 8.08 12.53
N SER A 198 -9.00 7.68 12.67
CA SER A 198 -9.57 7.40 13.99
C SER A 198 -8.91 6.17 14.60
N LYS A 199 -9.03 6.01 15.92
CA LYS A 199 -8.52 4.83 16.63
C LYS A 199 -9.02 3.52 15.97
N HIS A 200 -8.12 2.55 15.85
CA HIS A 200 -8.47 1.21 15.39
C HIS A 200 -9.62 0.62 16.24
N THR A 201 -10.66 0.07 15.59
CA THR A 201 -11.83 -0.52 16.27
C THR A 201 -11.50 -1.82 17.02
N ARG A 202 -10.41 -2.48 16.62
CA ARG A 202 -9.88 -3.71 17.21
C ARG A 202 -8.40 -3.56 17.46
N PHE A 203 -7.88 -4.25 18.48
CA PHE A 203 -6.44 -4.31 18.70
C PHE A 203 -5.74 -4.96 17.50
N PRO A 204 -4.67 -4.35 16.96
CA PRO A 204 -3.89 -4.96 15.89
C PRO A 204 -3.33 -6.33 16.30
N ILE A 205 -3.37 -7.29 15.38
CA ILE A 205 -2.84 -8.63 15.63
C ILE A 205 -1.33 -8.59 15.43
N ARG A 206 -0.57 -8.96 16.46
CA ARG A 206 0.88 -8.99 16.43
C ARG A 206 1.38 -10.35 15.99
N GLN A 207 2.29 -10.40 15.01
CA GLN A 207 2.96 -11.64 14.61
C GLN A 207 4.43 -11.38 14.30
N GLU A 208 5.28 -12.37 14.56
CA GLU A 208 6.63 -12.39 14.01
C GLU A 208 6.57 -12.87 12.55
N VAL A 209 7.20 -12.11 11.66
CA VAL A 209 7.26 -12.37 10.23
C VAL A 209 8.72 -12.42 9.79
N CYS A 210 9.12 -13.54 9.22
CA CYS A 210 10.45 -13.76 8.66
C CYS A 210 10.36 -13.75 7.13
N LEU A 211 10.85 -12.68 6.47
CA LEU A 211 10.74 -12.54 5.02
C LEU A 211 11.48 -13.63 4.22
N ASP A 212 12.51 -14.23 4.83
CA ASP A 212 13.35 -15.29 4.28
C ASP A 212 12.75 -16.69 4.45
N ARG A 213 11.67 -16.84 5.24
CA ARG A 213 11.11 -18.15 5.61
C ARG A 213 9.63 -18.33 5.22
N CYS A 214 9.19 -17.63 4.17
CA CYS A 214 7.86 -17.86 3.61
C CYS A 214 7.75 -19.30 3.06
N THR A 215 7.22 -20.21 3.89
CA THR A 215 6.88 -21.58 3.51
C THR A 215 5.36 -21.68 3.41
N GLN A 216 4.87 -22.27 2.32
CA GLN A 216 3.44 -22.59 2.16
C GLN A 216 3.01 -23.68 3.12
#